data_AF-A0A2V8M2M5-F1
#
_entry.id   AF-A0A2V8M2M5-F1
#
_cell.length_a   1.000
_cell.length_b   1.000
_cell.length_c   1.000
_cell.angle_alpha   90.00
_cell.angle_beta   90.00
_cell.angle_gamma   90.00
#
_symmetry.space_group_name_H-M   'P 1'
#
loop_
_entity.id
_entity.type
_entity.pdbx_description
1 polymer ?
#
loop_
_entity_poly.entity_id
_entity_poly.type
_entity_poly.pdbx_seq_one_letter_code
_entity_poly.pdbx_strand_id
1 'polypeptide(L)'
;QIALVESGAKYSDIIIPAYTHLRRAQPIRWSQYCLAYHEMFARDAQRFEESLKRVDVLPLGSGAVAGSNFPVDRETVAKELGFSKVSTNSLDATCDRDFVLEFLSNASILLVHASRLAEDWIIYSTEEFGFLELSEKVTTGSSLMPQK
;
A
#
# COMPACT_ATOMS: atom_id res chain seq x y z
N GLN A 1 0.62 1.29 9.11
CA GLN A 1 1.93 1.72 9.65
C GLN A 1 1.90 2.01 11.15
N ILE A 2 1.01 2.90 11.63
CA ILE A 2 0.91 3.25 13.08
C ILE A 2 0.73 2.00 13.95
N ALA A 3 -0.23 1.13 13.62
CA ALA A 3 -0.48 -0.11 14.36
C ALA A 3 0.75 -1.04 14.48
N LEU A 4 1.64 -1.06 13.48
CA LEU A 4 2.88 -1.86 13.54
C LEU A 4 3.87 -1.25 14.53
N VAL A 5 4.00 0.08 14.54
CA VAL A 5 4.87 0.80 15.49
C VAL A 5 4.35 0.62 16.91
N GLU A 6 3.03 0.77 17.11
CA GLU A 6 2.39 0.56 18.42
C GLU A 6 2.57 -0.88 18.93
N SER A 7 2.38 -1.88 18.06
CA SER A 7 2.62 -3.29 18.40
C SER A 7 4.10 -3.54 18.75
N GLY A 8 5.02 -3.03 17.94
CA GLY A 8 6.45 -3.14 18.18
C GLY A 8 6.88 -2.48 19.50
N ALA A 9 6.30 -1.32 19.83
CA ALA A 9 6.56 -0.63 21.09
C ALA A 9 5.96 -1.37 22.29
N LYS A 10 4.72 -1.88 22.17
CA LYS A 10 4.02 -2.60 23.23
C LYS A 10 4.76 -3.88 23.65
N TYR A 11 5.37 -4.58 22.70
CA TYR A 11 6.05 -5.86 22.92
C TYR A 11 7.57 -5.76 22.64
N SER A 12 8.19 -4.63 22.99
CA SER A 12 9.59 -4.31 22.64
C SER A 12 10.62 -5.29 23.19
N ASP A 13 10.31 -5.94 24.32
CA ASP A 13 11.21 -6.87 25.02
C ASP A 13 11.05 -8.32 24.55
N ILE A 14 10.03 -8.61 23.72
CA ILE A 14 9.80 -9.95 23.18
C ILE A 14 10.84 -10.25 22.11
N ILE A 15 11.48 -11.42 22.26
CA ILE A 15 12.42 -11.98 21.29
C ILE A 15 11.74 -13.12 20.55
N ILE A 16 11.82 -13.09 19.22
CA ILE A 16 11.35 -14.15 18.32
C ILE A 16 12.53 -14.67 17.49
N PRO A 17 12.49 -15.92 16.98
CA PRO A 17 13.45 -16.37 15.98
C PRO A 17 13.21 -15.66 14.63
N ALA A 18 14.26 -15.14 14.01
CA ALA A 18 14.24 -14.75 12.60
C ALA A 18 14.48 -15.99 11.72
N TYR A 19 13.94 -15.95 10.50
CA TYR A 19 14.01 -17.06 9.55
C TYR A 19 14.66 -16.66 8.23
N THR A 20 15.49 -17.54 7.70
CA THR A 20 15.94 -17.53 6.30
C THR A 20 15.70 -18.93 5.74
N HIS A 21 15.10 -19.05 4.56
CA HIS A 21 14.67 -20.34 4.01
C HIS A 21 13.78 -21.15 4.98
N LEU A 22 12.98 -20.44 5.80
CA LEU A 22 12.19 -21.01 6.90
C LEU A 22 13.00 -21.85 7.91
N ARG A 23 14.32 -21.61 7.99
CA ARG A 23 15.21 -22.12 9.03
C ARG A 23 15.49 -21.04 10.06
N ARG A 24 15.47 -21.39 11.34
CA ARG A 24 15.83 -20.48 12.44
C ARG A 24 17.25 -19.99 12.22
N ALA A 25 17.42 -18.68 12.06
CA ALA A 25 18.70 -18.04 11.78
C ALA A 25 19.30 -17.44 13.05
N GLN A 26 18.68 -16.38 13.57
CA GLN A 26 19.14 -15.67 14.77
C GLN A 26 17.95 -15.07 15.53
N PRO A 27 18.05 -14.85 16.84
CA PRO A 27 17.03 -14.13 17.59
C PRO A 27 16.94 -12.66 17.16
N ILE A 28 15.72 -12.13 17.07
CA ILE A 28 15.43 -10.72 16.84
C ILE A 28 14.35 -10.24 17.81
N ARG A 29 14.23 -8.93 18.01
CA ARG A 29 13.09 -8.36 18.74
C ARG A 29 11.83 -8.36 17.87
N TRP A 30 10.66 -8.53 18.48
CA TRP A 30 9.38 -8.34 17.80
C TRP A 30 9.27 -6.95 17.15
N SER A 31 9.80 -5.91 17.81
CA SER A 31 9.88 -4.57 17.25
C SER A 31 10.66 -4.49 15.95
N GLN A 32 11.75 -5.26 15.80
CA GLN A 32 12.53 -5.34 14.56
C GLN A 32 11.69 -5.91 13.41
N TYR A 33 10.88 -6.94 13.70
CA TYR A 33 9.95 -7.54 12.75
C TYR A 33 8.86 -6.54 12.31
N CYS A 34 8.21 -5.86 13.26
CA CYS A 34 7.19 -4.85 12.96
C CYS A 34 7.74 -3.68 12.15
N LEU A 35 8.94 -3.20 12.49
CA LEU A 35 9.57 -2.09 11.78
C LEU A 35 9.99 -2.48 10.35
N ALA A 36 10.34 -3.74 10.09
CA ALA A 36 10.59 -4.19 8.72
C ALA A 36 9.36 -4.00 7.81
N TYR A 37 8.15 -4.31 8.29
CA TYR A 37 6.91 -4.06 7.55
C TYR A 37 6.52 -2.57 7.53
N HIS A 38 6.82 -1.82 8.59
CA HIS A 38 6.66 -0.36 8.57
C HIS A 38 7.43 0.26 7.39
N GLU A 39 8.69 -0.12 7.22
CA GLU A 39 9.57 0.35 6.13
C GLU A 39 9.02 -0.02 4.74
N MET A 40 8.48 -1.24 4.58
CA MET A 40 7.81 -1.66 3.35
C MET A 40 6.64 -0.74 3.00
N PHE A 41 5.72 -0.56 3.95
CA PHE A 41 4.54 0.29 3.75
C PHE A 41 4.87 1.78 3.65
N ALA A 42 5.98 2.25 4.24
CA ALA A 42 6.45 3.63 4.07
C ALA A 42 6.84 3.93 2.63
N ARG A 43 7.56 2.99 1.99
CA ARG A 43 7.86 3.10 0.55
C ARG A 43 6.59 3.04 -0.30
N ASP A 44 5.60 2.25 0.10
CA ASP A 44 4.32 2.19 -0.64
C ASP A 44 3.57 3.52 -0.55
N ALA A 45 3.46 4.09 0.65
CA ALA A 45 2.87 5.40 0.86
C ALA A 45 3.56 6.50 0.03
N GLN A 46 4.90 6.50 0.03
CA GLN A 46 5.69 7.43 -0.78
C GLN A 46 5.37 7.30 -2.28
N ARG A 47 5.27 6.07 -2.81
CA ARG A 47 4.92 5.86 -4.24
C ARG A 47 3.55 6.42 -4.59
N PHE A 48 2.56 6.24 -3.72
CA PHE A 48 1.23 6.81 -3.94
C PHE A 48 1.24 8.34 -3.88
N GLU A 49 1.98 8.94 -2.94
CA GLU A 49 2.12 10.40 -2.86
C GLU A 49 2.82 10.97 -4.11
N GLU A 50 3.86 10.30 -4.60
CA GLU A 50 4.56 10.70 -5.81
C GLU A 50 3.69 10.55 -7.07
N SER A 51 2.94 9.45 -7.17
CA SER A 51 2.04 9.21 -8.29
C SER A 51 0.89 10.21 -8.31
N LEU A 52 0.35 10.59 -7.15
CA LEU A 52 -0.70 11.60 -7.04
C LEU A 52 -0.28 12.94 -7.68
N LYS A 53 1.00 13.34 -7.55
CA LYS A 53 1.53 14.56 -8.18
C LYS A 53 1.50 14.52 -9.72
N ARG A 54 1.50 13.33 -10.32
CA ARG A 54 1.38 13.11 -11.78
C ARG A 54 -0.09 12.99 -12.21
N VAL A 55 -0.94 12.43 -11.35
CA VAL A 55 -2.39 12.37 -11.57
C VAL A 55 -3.03 13.76 -11.48
N ASP A 56 -2.45 14.67 -10.70
CA ASP A 56 -2.91 16.04 -10.48
C ASP A 56 -2.64 16.97 -11.67
N VAL A 57 -3.21 16.62 -12.83
CA VAL A 57 -3.15 17.38 -14.08
C VAL A 57 -4.53 17.34 -14.75
N LEU A 58 -5.13 18.50 -15.01
CA LEU A 58 -6.44 18.63 -15.65
C LEU A 58 -6.39 18.23 -17.15
N PRO A 59 -7.11 17.19 -17.59
CA PRO A 59 -7.22 16.84 -19.01
C PRO A 59 -8.40 17.55 -19.70
N LEU A 60 -9.37 18.07 -18.93
CA LEU A 60 -10.57 18.74 -19.44
C LEU A 60 -10.18 19.98 -20.28
N GLY A 61 -10.86 20.15 -21.41
CA GLY A 61 -10.54 21.17 -22.41
C GLY A 61 -9.70 20.66 -23.58
N SER A 62 -9.25 19.39 -23.56
CA SER A 62 -8.52 18.74 -24.66
C SER A 62 -9.39 18.35 -25.87
N GLY A 63 -10.72 18.47 -25.74
CA GLY A 63 -11.66 18.09 -26.78
C GLY A 63 -11.55 16.60 -27.15
N ALA A 64 -11.80 16.27 -28.41
CA ALA A 64 -11.66 14.90 -28.91
C ALA A 64 -10.19 14.51 -29.16
N VAL A 65 -9.35 15.46 -29.60
CA VAL A 65 -7.93 15.21 -29.93
C VAL A 65 -7.09 16.49 -30.08
N ALA A 66 -7.67 17.57 -30.60
CA ALA A 66 -6.94 18.80 -31.01
C ALA A 66 -7.27 20.03 -30.15
N GLY A 67 -7.81 19.83 -28.94
CA GLY A 67 -8.25 20.93 -28.08
C GLY A 67 -9.73 21.28 -28.25
N SER A 68 -10.18 22.25 -27.47
CA SER A 68 -11.52 22.83 -27.54
C SER A 68 -11.62 23.88 -28.65
N ASN A 69 -12.72 23.86 -29.42
CA ASN A 69 -13.06 24.92 -30.38
C ASN A 69 -13.65 26.17 -29.70
N PHE A 70 -13.96 26.08 -28.40
CA PHE A 70 -14.39 27.21 -27.58
C PHE A 70 -13.20 27.77 -26.79
N PRO A 71 -13.15 29.10 -26.56
CA PRO A 71 -12.10 29.75 -25.78
C PRO A 71 -12.27 29.47 -24.29
N VAL A 72 -12.01 28.23 -23.86
CA VAL A 72 -12.08 27.79 -22.47
C VAL A 72 -10.77 28.17 -21.77
N ASP A 73 -10.88 28.93 -20.69
CA ASP A 73 -9.75 29.16 -19.79
C ASP A 73 -9.54 27.91 -18.92
N ARG A 74 -8.63 27.03 -19.36
CA ARG A 74 -8.33 25.76 -18.69
C ARG A 74 -7.66 25.96 -17.33
N GLU A 75 -6.97 27.08 -17.11
CA GLU A 75 -6.34 27.37 -15.81
C GLU A 75 -7.41 27.70 -14.76
N THR A 76 -8.42 28.50 -15.14
CA THR A 76 -9.59 28.75 -14.29
C THR A 76 -10.33 27.45 -13.98
N VAL A 77 -10.57 26.59 -14.98
CA VAL A 77 -11.21 25.28 -14.78
C VAL A 77 -10.39 24.37 -13.86
N ALA A 78 -9.07 24.34 -14.02
CA ALA A 78 -8.20 23.53 -13.16
C ALA A 78 -8.32 23.96 -11.70
N LYS A 79 -8.28 25.28 -11.45
CA LYS A 79 -8.46 25.85 -10.12
C LYS A 79 -9.82 25.53 -9.51
N GLU A 80 -10.90 25.64 -10.28
CA GLU A 80 -12.26 25.32 -9.83
C GLU A 80 -12.44 23.84 -9.49
N LEU A 81 -11.77 22.95 -10.24
CA LEU A 81 -11.82 21.50 -10.04
C LEU A 81 -10.75 20.99 -9.06
N GLY A 82 -9.86 21.87 -8.57
CA GLY A 82 -8.82 21.54 -7.59
C GLY A 82 -7.58 20.87 -8.17
N PHE A 83 -7.33 20.99 -9.47
CA PHE A 83 -6.10 20.52 -10.10
C PHE A 83 -4.98 21.56 -9.98
N SER A 84 -3.75 21.12 -9.75
CA SER A 84 -2.59 22.00 -9.67
C SER A 84 -2.00 22.39 -11.03
N LYS A 85 -2.33 21.65 -12.10
CA LYS A 85 -1.75 21.82 -13.44
C LYS A 85 -2.78 21.53 -14.53
N VAL A 86 -2.51 22.02 -15.73
CA VAL A 86 -3.25 21.73 -16.96
C VAL A 86 -2.39 20.87 -17.89
N SER A 87 -2.98 19.88 -18.56
CA SER A 87 -2.23 19.08 -19.53
C SER A 87 -1.75 19.93 -20.71
N THR A 88 -0.51 19.71 -21.16
CA THR A 88 0.17 20.58 -22.15
C THR A 88 -0.09 20.18 -23.59
N ASN A 89 -0.63 18.98 -23.83
CA ASN A 89 -0.94 18.47 -25.15
C ASN A 89 -2.30 17.74 -25.14
N SER A 90 -3.17 18.07 -26.09
CA SER A 90 -4.53 17.51 -26.14
C SER A 90 -4.57 16.06 -26.62
N LEU A 91 -3.69 15.68 -27.56
CA LEU A 91 -3.62 14.32 -28.07
C LEU A 91 -3.17 13.38 -26.94
N ASP A 92 -2.08 13.74 -26.27
CA ASP A 92 -1.59 13.07 -25.06
C ASP A 92 -2.69 12.92 -24.00
N ALA A 93 -3.29 14.02 -23.56
CA ALA A 93 -4.30 14.02 -22.49
C ALA A 93 -5.55 13.16 -22.79
N THR A 94 -5.88 12.95 -24.07
CA THR A 94 -7.01 12.10 -24.47
C THR A 94 -6.64 10.61 -24.52
N CYS A 95 -5.38 10.27 -24.83
CA CYS A 95 -4.92 8.88 -24.89
C CYS A 95 -4.18 8.39 -23.63
N ASP A 96 -3.75 9.29 -22.74
CA ASP A 96 -2.95 8.98 -21.55
C ASP A 96 -3.70 8.07 -20.57
N ARG A 97 -3.04 6.97 -20.16
CA ARG A 97 -3.48 6.05 -19.10
C ARG A 97 -2.34 5.69 -18.15
N ASP A 98 -1.23 6.45 -18.18
CA ASP A 98 -0.06 6.21 -17.35
C ASP A 98 -0.43 6.27 -15.86
N PHE A 99 -1.29 7.21 -15.47
CA PHE A 99 -1.79 7.32 -14.10
C PHE A 99 -2.49 6.04 -13.61
N VAL A 100 -3.19 5.31 -14.49
CA VAL A 100 -3.85 4.04 -14.15
C VAL A 100 -2.81 2.94 -14.00
N LEU A 101 -1.88 2.83 -14.95
CA LEU A 101 -0.85 1.79 -14.94
C LEU A 101 0.09 1.95 -13.74
N GLU A 102 0.47 3.19 -13.43
CA GLU A 102 1.30 3.49 -12.26
C GLU A 102 0.56 3.19 -10.96
N PHE A 103 -0.73 3.56 -10.84
CA PHE A 103 -1.55 3.20 -9.69
C PHE A 103 -1.62 1.68 -9.50
N LEU A 104 -1.87 0.92 -10.58
CA LEU A 104 -1.94 -0.55 -10.53
C LEU A 104 -0.61 -1.18 -10.16
N SER A 105 0.51 -0.63 -10.64
CA SER A 105 1.86 -1.05 -10.25
C SER A 105 2.10 -0.85 -8.76
N ASN A 106 1.79 0.35 -8.25
CA ASN A 106 1.93 0.70 -6.83
C ASN A 106 1.04 -0.17 -5.94
N ALA A 107 -0.21 -0.40 -6.34
CA ALA A 107 -1.13 -1.30 -5.64
C ALA A 107 -0.63 -2.75 -5.64
N SER A 108 -0.06 -3.23 -6.75
CA SER A 108 0.51 -4.58 -6.84
C SER A 108 1.68 -4.76 -5.87
N ILE A 109 2.57 -3.77 -5.76
CA ILE A 109 3.70 -3.81 -4.81
C ILE A 109 3.20 -3.82 -3.36
N LEU A 110 2.23 -2.96 -3.03
CA LEU A 110 1.59 -2.96 -1.71
C LEU A 110 1.01 -4.33 -1.37
N LEU A 111 0.31 -4.97 -2.31
CA LEU A 111 -0.26 -6.30 -2.12
C LEU A 111 0.81 -7.38 -1.94
N VAL A 112 1.98 -7.26 -2.57
CA VAL A 112 3.11 -8.17 -2.32
C VAL A 112 3.67 -8.00 -0.90
N HIS A 113 3.74 -6.78 -0.37
CA HIS A 113 4.14 -6.59 1.03
C HIS A 113 3.08 -7.13 2.00
N ALA A 114 1.80 -6.91 1.71
CA ALA A 114 0.70 -7.43 2.51
C ALA A 114 0.62 -8.97 2.47
N SER A 115 0.87 -9.59 1.32
CA SER A 115 0.86 -11.05 1.20
C SER A 115 2.00 -11.69 2.00
N ARG A 116 3.18 -11.06 2.03
CA ARG A 116 4.29 -11.52 2.89
C ARG A 116 3.95 -11.43 4.38
N LEU A 117 3.33 -10.33 4.81
CA LEU A 117 2.87 -10.18 6.20
C LEU A 117 1.84 -11.26 6.54
N ALA A 118 0.88 -11.49 5.64
CA ALA A 118 -0.15 -12.50 5.81
C ALA A 118 0.47 -13.90 5.93
N GLU A 119 1.42 -14.26 5.06
CA GLU A 119 2.11 -15.55 5.10
C GLU A 119 2.84 -15.75 6.43
N ASP A 120 3.61 -14.75 6.88
CA ASP A 120 4.27 -14.83 8.18
C ASP A 120 3.26 -15.03 9.31
N TRP A 121 2.14 -14.31 9.31
CA TRP A 121 1.13 -14.41 10.37
C TRP A 121 0.40 -15.75 10.34
N ILE A 122 0.08 -16.27 9.16
CA ILE A 122 -0.47 -17.62 9.00
C ILE A 122 0.47 -18.63 9.63
N ILE A 123 1.77 -18.60 9.28
CA ILE A 123 2.78 -19.51 9.84
C ILE A 123 2.95 -19.31 11.35
N TYR A 124 3.02 -18.07 11.82
CA TYR A 124 3.25 -17.75 13.23
C TYR A 124 2.05 -18.09 14.13
N SER A 125 0.84 -18.18 13.55
CA SER A 125 -0.38 -18.62 14.23
C SER A 125 -0.59 -20.13 14.28
N THR A 126 0.26 -20.94 13.62
CA THR A 126 0.08 -22.40 13.68
C THR A 126 0.49 -22.98 15.04
N GLU A 127 -0.01 -24.17 15.37
CA GLU A 127 0.37 -24.88 16.59
C GLU A 127 1.88 -25.18 16.67
N GLU A 128 2.55 -25.39 15.53
CA GLU A 128 3.99 -25.69 15.48
C GLU A 128 4.88 -24.49 15.81
N PHE A 129 4.43 -23.27 15.49
CA PHE A 129 5.16 -22.04 15.79
C PHE A 129 4.66 -21.41 17.08
N GLY A 130 3.36 -21.16 17.20
CA GLY A 130 2.72 -20.64 18.40
C GLY A 130 3.24 -19.27 18.84
N PHE A 131 3.61 -18.39 17.89
CA PHE A 131 4.17 -17.08 18.22
C PHE A 131 3.10 -16.00 18.39
N LEU A 132 1.95 -16.16 17.75
CA LEU A 132 0.85 -15.22 17.86
C LEU A 132 -0.50 -15.94 17.86
N GLU A 133 -1.47 -15.31 18.51
CA GLU A 133 -2.88 -15.69 18.49
C GLU A 133 -3.67 -14.51 17.94
N LEU A 134 -4.51 -14.77 16.94
CA LEU A 134 -5.32 -13.74 16.29
C LEU A 134 -6.67 -13.61 16.99
N SER A 135 -7.16 -12.37 17.10
CA SER A 135 -8.47 -12.10 17.73
C SER A 135 -9.62 -12.76 16.95
N GLU A 136 -10.60 -13.29 17.68
CA GLU A 136 -11.88 -13.80 17.13
C GLU A 136 -12.60 -12.80 16.20
N LYS A 137 -12.31 -11.50 16.30
CA LYS A 137 -12.87 -10.48 15.40
C LYS A 137 -12.38 -10.60 13.95
N VAL A 138 -11.26 -11.28 13.73
CA VAL A 138 -10.61 -11.41 12.41
C VAL A 138 -10.32 -12.86 12.03
N THR A 139 -10.73 -13.82 12.86
CA THR A 139 -10.60 -15.26 12.61
C THR A 139 -11.97 -15.93 12.57
N THR A 140 -11.99 -17.13 12.01
CA THR A 140 -13.13 -18.04 12.09
C THR A 140 -12.65 -19.36 12.68
N GLY A 141 -13.50 -20.00 13.48
CA GLY A 141 -13.20 -21.28 14.09
C GLY A 141 -14.15 -22.39 13.66
N SER A 142 -13.84 -23.61 14.06
CA SER A 142 -14.71 -24.77 13.90
C SER A 142 -15.49 -25.04 15.19
N SER A 143 -16.81 -25.16 15.13
CA SER A 143 -17.62 -25.53 16.30
C SER A 143 -17.24 -26.90 16.90
N LEU A 144 -16.69 -27.80 16.08
CA LEU A 144 -16.20 -29.12 16.50
C LEU A 144 -14.78 -29.07 17.07
N MET A 145 -13.99 -28.06 16.70
CA MET A 145 -12.59 -27.91 17.09
C MET A 145 -12.36 -26.46 17.54
N PRO A 146 -12.78 -26.10 18.76
CA PRO A 146 -12.73 -24.72 19.26
C PRO A 146 -11.30 -24.16 19.38
N GLN A 147 -10.29 -25.02 19.38
CA GLN A 147 -8.88 -24.62 19.35
C GLN A 147 -8.35 -24.27 17.95
N LYS A 148 -9.14 -24.50 16.89
CA LYS A 148 -8.78 -24.24 15.49
C LYS A 148 -9.36 -22.93 15.00
#